data_AF-A0A1B1FMC3-F1
#
_entry.id   AF-A0A1B1FMC3-F1
#
_cell.length_a   1.000
_cell.length_b   1.000
_cell.length_c   1.000
_cell.angle_alpha   90.00
_cell.angle_beta   90.00
_cell.angle_gamma   90.00
#
_symmetry.space_group_name_H-M   'P 1'
#
loop_
_entity.id
_entity.type
_entity.pdbx_description
1 polymer ?
#
loop_
_entity_poly.entity_id
_entity_poly.type
_entity_poly.pdbx_seq_one_letter_code
_entity_poly.pdbx_strand_id
1 'polypeptide(L)' 'NPLQYQKQLRLQEARRLMINEGLDVSSACYRVGYESPSQFSREYGRHFGSPPSKDVRRLLRSA' A
#
# COMPACT_ATOMS: atom_id res chain seq x y z
N ASN A 1 -0.14 19.89 3.55
CA ASN A 1 0.58 19.65 4.83
C ASN A 1 1.62 18.55 4.59
N PRO A 2 2.91 18.76 4.94
CA PRO A 2 4.00 17.77 4.81
C PRO A 2 3.65 16.34 5.26
N LEU A 3 2.86 16.15 6.32
CA LEU A 3 2.47 14.83 6.82
C LEU A 3 1.61 14.04 5.83
N GLN A 4 0.72 14.71 5.09
CA GLN A 4 -0.11 14.06 4.08
C GLN A 4 0.73 13.61 2.88
N TYR A 5 1.74 14.40 2.52
CA TYR A 5 2.68 14.04 1.47
C TYR A 5 3.53 12.84 1.87
N GLN A 6 4.04 12.80 3.10
CA GLN A 6 4.77 11.64 3.62
C GLN A 6 3.91 10.37 3.61
N LYS A 7 2.63 10.46 3.99
CA LYS A 7 1.70 9.33 3.90
C LYS A 7 1.53 8.84 2.47
N GLN A 8 1.34 9.76 1.51
CA GLN A 8 1.22 9.40 0.10
C GLN A 8 2.46 8.66 -0.41
N LEU A 9 3.66 9.14 -0.07
CA LEU A 9 4.91 8.45 -0.42
C LEU A 9 4.98 7.04 0.17
N ARG A 10 4.62 6.87 1.44
CA ARG A 10 4.60 5.54 2.09
C ARG A 10 3.62 4.58 1.41
N LEU A 11 2.42 5.05 1.07
CA LEU A 11 1.40 4.25 0.38
C LEU A 11 1.84 3.85 -1.03
N GLN A 12 2.49 4.77 -1.76
CA GLN A 12 3.06 4.49 -3.08
C GLN A 12 4.20 3.47 -3.01
N GLU A 13 5.11 3.61 -2.05
CA GLU A 13 6.19 2.65 -1.88
C GLU A 13 5.66 1.27 -1.49
N ALA A 14 4.65 1.19 -0.62
CA ALA A 14 4.03 -0.10 -0.27
C ALA A 14 3.45 -0.79 -1.50
N ARG A 15 2.78 -0.05 -2.40
CA ARG A 15 2.26 -0.59 -3.66
C ARG A 15 3.37 -1.12 -4.57
N ARG A 16 4.46 -0.36 -4.71
CA ARG A 16 5.64 -0.79 -5.46
C ARG A 16 6.24 -2.07 -4.89
N LEU A 17 6.42 -2.14 -3.58
CA LEU A 17 6.94 -3.32 -2.87
C LEU A 17 6.07 -4.56 -3.14
N MET A 18 4.74 -4.42 -3.07
CA MET A 18 3.82 -5.54 -3.32
C MET A 18 3.85 -6.03 -4.78
N ILE A 19 4.05 -5.13 -5.75
CA ILE A 19 4.04 -5.47 -7.18
C ILE A 19 5.41 -5.99 -7.64
N ASN A 20 6.47 -5.29 -7.28
CA ASN A 20 7.81 -5.54 -7.84
C ASN A 20 8.58 -6.59 -7.04
N GLU A 21 8.37 -6.66 -5.72
CA GLU A 21 9.07 -7.60 -4.84
C GLU A 21 8.14 -8.73 -4.35
N GLY A 22 6.86 -8.72 -4.72
CA GLY A 22 5.90 -9.76 -4.33
C GLY A 22 5.59 -9.81 -2.85
N LEU A 23 5.86 -8.72 -2.11
CA LEU A 23 5.56 -8.63 -0.68
C LEU A 23 4.06 -8.76 -0.43
N ASP A 24 3.70 -9.49 0.63
CA ASP A 24 2.33 -9.47 1.13
C ASP A 24 1.97 -8.11 1.77
N VAL A 25 0.67 -7.90 1.99
CA VAL A 25 0.13 -6.64 2.50
C VAL A 25 0.69 -6.27 3.88
N SER A 26 0.85 -7.24 4.78
CA SER A 26 1.34 -7.00 6.13
C SER A 26 2.82 -6.66 6.12
N SER A 27 3.61 -7.42 5.36
CA SER A 27 5.04 -7.16 5.19
C SER A 27 5.30 -5.78 4.57
N ALA A 28 4.56 -5.40 3.53
CA ALA A 28 4.65 -4.07 2.93
C ALA A 28 4.24 -2.96 3.91
N CYS A 29 3.14 -3.16 4.66
CA CYS A 29 2.68 -2.24 5.71
C CYS A 29 3.78 -1.90 6.72
N TYR A 30 4.40 -2.93 7.32
CA TYR A 30 5.45 -2.73 8.32
C TYR A 30 6.70 -2.10 7.71
N ARG A 31 7.07 -2.50 6.48
CA ARG A 31 8.26 -1.98 5.80
C ARG A 31 8.19 -0.48 5.48
N VAL A 32 6.98 0.07 5.26
CA VAL A 32 6.78 1.51 5.05
C VAL A 32 6.48 2.29 6.34
N GLY A 33 6.59 1.65 7.51
CA GLY A 33 6.49 2.29 8.81
C GLY A 33 5.06 2.51 9.31
N TYR A 34 4.11 1.67 8.90
CA TYR A 34 2.81 1.57 9.57
C TYR A 34 2.88 0.51 10.69
N GLU A 35 2.29 0.82 11.84
CA GLU A 35 2.24 -0.09 12.99
C GLU A 35 1.05 -1.06 12.93
N SER A 36 0.04 -0.75 12.13
CA SER A 36 -1.21 -1.51 12.04
C SER A 36 -1.60 -1.81 10.59
N PRO A 37 -1.68 -3.10 10.19
CA PRO A 37 -2.19 -3.51 8.88
C PRO A 37 -3.62 -3.05 8.60
N SER A 38 -4.47 -2.94 9.63
CA SER A 38 -5.85 -2.46 9.49
C SER A 38 -5.90 -0.96 9.21
N GLN A 39 -5.07 -0.15 9.88
CA GLN A 39 -4.95 1.28 9.58
C GLN A 39 -4.40 1.49 8.17
N PHE A 40 -3.32 0.81 7.83
CA PHE A 40 -2.71 0.84 6.51
C PHE A 40 -3.73 0.54 5.42
N SER A 41 -4.47 -0.57 5.54
CA SER A 41 -5.45 -0.99 4.53
C SER A 41 -6.58 0.04 4.33
N ARG A 42 -7.02 0.71 5.41
CA ARG A 42 -8.03 1.78 5.31
C ARG A 42 -7.48 3.02 4.61
N GLU A 43 -6.28 3.47 4.97
CA GLU A 43 -5.66 4.64 4.33
C GLU A 43 -5.29 4.36 2.87
N TYR A 44 -4.74 3.17 2.58
CA TYR A 44 -4.48 2.70 1.23
C TYR A 44 -5.76 2.70 0.38
N GLY A 45 -6.85 2.13 0.91
CA GLY A 45 -8.14 2.09 0.20
C GLY A 45 -8.70 3.48 -0.09
N ARG A 46 -8.54 4.44 0.83
CA ARG A 46 -8.92 5.83 0.58
C ARG A 46 -8.07 6.49 -0.50
N HIS A 47 -6.78 6.17 -0.57
CA HIS A 47 -5.85 6.78 -1.52
C HIS A 47 -5.95 6.17 -2.93
N PHE A 48 -6.07 4.85 -3.06
CA PHE A 48 -6.07 4.12 -4.34
C PHE A 48 -7.45 3.61 -4.80
N GLY A 49 -8.49 3.82 -3.99
CA GLY A 49 -9.88 3.41 -4.29
C GLY A 49 -10.16 1.92 -4.14
N SER A 50 -9.21 1.11 -3.65
CA SER A 50 -9.40 -0.32 -3.38
C SER A 50 -8.44 -0.83 -2.32
N PRO A 51 -8.81 -1.86 -1.54
CA PRO A 51 -7.89 -2.48 -0.57
C PRO A 51 -6.62 -3.02 -1.25
N PRO A 52 -5.47 -3.05 -0.54
CA PRO A 52 -4.17 -3.44 -1.09
C PRO A 52 -4.19 -4.75 -1.88
N SER A 53 -4.77 -5.81 -1.29
CA SER A 53 -4.82 -7.15 -1.89
C SER A 53 -5.65 -7.21 -3.17
N LYS A 54 -6.73 -6.43 -3.27
CA LYS A 54 -7.57 -6.35 -4.48
C LYS A 54 -6.88 -5.51 -5.56
N ASP A 55 -6.26 -4.41 -5.15
CA ASP A 55 -5.58 -3.49 -6.07
C ASP A 55 -4.37 -4.16 -6.73
N VAL A 56 -3.48 -4.79 -5.94
CA VAL A 56 -2.30 -5.51 -6.47
C VAL A 56 -2.72 -6.65 -7.40
N ARG A 57 -3.72 -7.44 -7.01
CA ARG A 57 -4.25 -8.51 -7.86
C ARG A 57 -4.79 -7.98 -9.19
N ARG A 58 -5.42 -6.80 -9.20
CA ARG A 58 -5.90 -6.16 -10.42
C ARG A 58 -4.74 -5.72 -11.31
N LEU A 59 -3.72 -5.09 -10.73
CA LEU A 59 -2.56 -4.57 -11.47
C LEU A 59 -1.71 -5.68 -12.10
N LEU A 60 -1.47 -6.76 -11.35
CA LEU A 60 -0.72 -7.92 -11.84
C LEU A 60 -1.47 -8.71 -12.93
N ARG A 61 -2.79 -8.58 -13.02
CA ARG A 61 -3.58 -9.18 -14.11
C ARG A 61 -3.61 -8.33 -15.38
N SER A 62 -3.25 -7.05 -15.28
CA SER A 62 -3.21 -6.11 -16.40
C SER A 62 -1.80 -5.88 -16.96
N ALA A 63 -0.79 -6.55 -16.39
CA ALA A 63 0.59 -6.58 -16.86
C ALA A 63 0.82 -7.86 -17.68
#